data_AF-A0A7K2XM67-F1
#
_entry.id   AF-A0A7K2XM67-F1
#
_cell.length_a   1.000
_cell.length_b   1.000
_cell.length_c   1.000
_cell.angle_alpha   90.00
_cell.angle_beta   90.00
_cell.angle_gamma   90.00
#
_symmetry.space_group_name_H-M   'P 1'
#
loop_
_entity.id
_entity.type
_entity.pdbx_description
1 polymer ?
#
loop_
_entity_poly.entity_id
_entity_poly.type
_entity_poly.pdbx_seq_one_letter_code
_entity_poly.pdbx_strand_id
1 'polypeptide(L)' 'MSDPVVLLDDLRDESDELDRLVGELSEEQWGAPTPAPRWTIAHQIAHLAWTDRA' A
#
# COMPACT_ATOMS: atom_id res chain seq x y z
N MET A 1 15.17 20.71 3.80
CA MET A 1 15.21 19.26 4.10
C MET A 1 14.15 19.02 5.16
N SER A 2 13.15 18.18 4.90
CA SER A 2 12.12 17.87 5.90
C SER A 2 12.71 17.07 7.05
N ASP A 3 12.14 17.20 8.24
CA ASP A 3 12.55 16.42 9.41
C ASP A 3 12.21 14.93 9.16
N PRO A 4 13.18 14.00 9.27
CA PRO A 4 12.93 12.57 9.09
C PRO A 4 11.84 12.00 10.00
N VAL A 5 11.65 12.55 11.21
CA VAL A 5 10.59 12.08 12.12
C VAL A 5 9.22 12.41 11.56
N VAL A 6 9.04 13.64 11.09
CA VAL A 6 7.78 14.09 10.47
C VAL A 6 7.48 13.26 9.23
N LEU A 7 8.48 12.97 8.39
CA LEU A 7 8.31 12.14 7.21
C LEU A 7 7.85 10.70 7.57
N LEU A 8 8.40 10.12 8.64
CA LEU A 8 8.02 8.77 9.06
C LEU A 8 6.63 8.72 9.67
N ASP A 9 6.19 9.78 10.35
CA ASP A 9 4.82 9.86 10.86
C ASP A 9 3.82 10.02 9.72
N ASP A 10 4.11 10.90 8.74
CA ASP A 10 3.29 11.04 7.53
C ASP A 10 3.16 9.71 6.77
N LEU A 11 4.27 8.96 6.59
CA LEU A 11 4.23 7.65 5.94
C LEU A 11 3.39 6.61 6.71
N ARG A 12 3.37 6.66 8.04
CA ARG A 12 2.52 5.77 8.85
C ARG A 12 1.05 6.11 8.68
N ASP A 13 0.71 7.40 8.67
CA ASP A 13 -0.67 7.85 8.47
C ASP A 13 -1.17 7.45 7.06
N GLU A 14 -0.31 7.55 6.05
CA GLU A 14 -0.59 7.08 4.69
C GLU A 14 -0.76 5.55 4.63
N SER A 15 0.07 4.76 5.33
CA SER A 15 -0.09 3.31 5.43
C SER A 15 -1.41 2.92 6.09
N ASP A 16 -1.79 3.60 7.18
CA ASP A 16 -3.05 3.36 7.88
C ASP A 16 -4.27 3.68 6.99
N GLU A 17 -4.18 4.73 6.16
CA GLU A 17 -5.21 5.06 5.18
C GLU A 17 -5.32 3.96 4.11
N LEU A 18 -4.18 3.51 3.59
CA LEU A 18 -4.14 2.42 2.61
C LEU A 18 -4.76 1.13 3.19
N ASP A 19 -4.42 0.77 4.42
CA ASP A 19 -4.96 -0.41 5.10
C ASP A 19 -6.49 -0.36 5.23
N ARG A 20 -7.05 0.82 5.56
CA ARG A 20 -8.51 1.00 5.59
C ARG A 20 -9.13 0.81 4.20
N LEU A 21 -8.53 1.40 3.17
CA LEU A 21 -9.03 1.31 1.80
C LEU A 21 -9.03 -0.14 1.28
N VAL A 22 -7.94 -0.88 1.49
CA VAL A 22 -7.84 -2.27 1.02
C VAL A 22 -8.62 -3.26 1.90
N GLY A 23 -8.83 -2.92 3.17
CA GLY A 23 -9.65 -3.71 4.11
C GLY A 23 -11.13 -3.77 3.73
N GLU A 24 -11.62 -2.82 2.93
CA GLU A 24 -13.00 -2.81 2.42
C GLU A 24 -13.18 -3.65 1.14
N LEU A 25 -12.09 -4.13 0.53
CA LEU A 25 -12.13 -4.88 -0.73
C LEU A 25 -12.48 -6.36 -0.52
N SER A 26 -13.34 -6.89 -1.37
CA SER A 26 -13.60 -8.32 -1.51
C SER A 26 -12.44 -9.06 -2.19
N GLU A 27 -12.37 -10.38 -2.03
CA GLU A 27 -11.35 -11.21 -2.69
C GLU A 27 -11.31 -11.03 -4.21
N GLU A 28 -12.46 -10.82 -4.85
CA GLU A 28 -12.54 -10.54 -6.29
C GLU A 28 -11.91 -9.17 -6.62
N GLN A 29 -12.17 -8.16 -5.79
CA GLN A 29 -11.61 -6.82 -5.98
C GLN A 29 -10.09 -6.80 -5.76
N TRP A 30 -9.55 -7.63 -4.87
CA TRP A 30 -8.11 -7.84 -4.73
C TRP A 30 -7.43 -8.33 -6.04
N GLY A 31 -8.20 -8.99 -6.91
CA GLY A 31 -7.78 -9.42 -8.24
C GLY A 31 -7.81 -8.34 -9.33
N ALA A 32 -8.30 -7.13 -9.03
CA ALA A 32 -8.42 -6.06 -10.03
C ALA A 32 -7.04 -5.63 -10.59
N PRO A 33 -6.92 -5.38 -11.90
CA PRO A 33 -5.67 -4.95 -12.51
C PRO A 33 -5.32 -3.52 -12.09
N THR A 34 -4.02 -3.23 -12.03
CA THR A 34 -3.48 -1.89 -11.77
C THR A 34 -2.78 -1.34 -13.03
N PRO A 35 -2.43 -0.04 -13.08
CA PRO A 35 -1.67 0.51 -14.20
C PRO A 35 -0.32 -0.17 -14.45
N ALA A 36 0.26 -0.82 -13.43
CA ALA A 36 1.44 -1.65 -13.60
C ALA A 36 1.06 -2.93 -14.38
N PRO A 37 1.62 -3.15 -15.59
CA PRO A 37 1.19 -4.25 -16.44
C PRO A 37 1.33 -5.61 -15.75
N ARG A 38 0.23 -6.39 -15.80
CA ARG A 38 0.09 -7.72 -15.19
C ARG A 38 0.04 -7.74 -13.66
N TRP A 39 0.01 -6.59 -12.99
CA TRP A 39 -0.12 -6.53 -11.53
C TRP A 39 -1.57 -6.29 -11.13
N THR A 40 -1.99 -6.99 -10.09
CA THR A 40 -3.27 -6.78 -9.43
C THR A 40 -3.06 -5.90 -8.20
N ILE A 41 -4.14 -5.46 -7.56
CA ILE A 41 -4.07 -4.80 -6.25
C ILE A 41 -3.29 -5.67 -5.26
N ALA A 42 -3.56 -6.98 -5.22
CA ALA A 42 -2.82 -7.92 -4.37
C ALA A 42 -1.30 -7.91 -4.63
N HIS A 43 -0.88 -7.86 -5.90
CA HIS A 43 0.54 -7.78 -6.25
C HIS A 43 1.19 -6.49 -5.74
N GLN A 44 0.49 -5.35 -5.84
CA GLN A 44 1.00 -4.06 -5.35
C GLN A 44 1.15 -4.06 -3.83
N ILE A 45 0.12 -4.49 -3.09
CA ILE A 45 0.18 -4.51 -1.62
C ILE A 45 1.24 -5.50 -1.13
N ALA A 46 1.38 -6.67 -1.79
CA ALA A 46 2.44 -7.61 -1.47
C ALA A 46 3.84 -7.01 -1.69
N HIS A 47 4.01 -6.20 -2.73
CA HIS A 47 5.27 -5.49 -2.99
C HIS A 47 5.57 -4.44 -1.92
N LEU A 48 4.59 -3.59 -1.56
CA LEU A 48 4.72 -2.59 -0.49
C LEU A 48 5.05 -3.25 0.86
N ALA A 49 4.32 -4.30 1.23
CA ALA A 49 4.57 -5.02 2.47
C ALA A 49 5.93 -5.75 2.49
N TRP A 50 6.53 -6.02 1.32
CA TRP A 50 7.90 -6.53 1.22
C TRP A 50 8.91 -5.40 1.39
N THR A 51 8.71 -4.25 0.74
CA THR A 51 9.63 -3.09 0.88
C THR A 51 9.66 -2.54 2.29
N ASP A 52 8.53 -2.53 3.00
CA ASP A 52 8.46 -1.98 4.37
C ASP A 52 9.21 -2.85 5.40
N ARG A 53 9.42 -4.13 5.09
CA ARG A 53 10.16 -5.07 5.95
C ARG A 53 11.65 -5.14 5.65
N ALA A 54 12.07 -4.73 4.45
CA ALA A 54 13.43 -4.89 3.94
C ALA A 54 14.36 -3.79 4.46
#